data_AF-K2BGY3-F1
#
_entry.id   AF-K2BGY3-F1
#
_cell.length_a   1.000
_cell.length_b   1.000
_cell.length_c   1.000
_cell.angle_alpha   90.00
_cell.angle_beta   90.00
_cell.angle_gamma   90.00
#
_symmetry.space_group_name_H-M   'P 1'
#
loop_
_entity.id
_entity.type
_entity.pdbx_description
1 polymer ?
#
loop_
_entity_poly.entity_id
_entity_poly.type
_entity_poly.pdbx_seq_one_letter_code
_entity_poly.pdbx_strand_id
1 'polypeptide(L)'
;GRFGSLRLDQNKIVGFSEKPVGDGGWINGGFFVLSTDVMQYITDDSTIWERYPLEHLAAAGQLSAYHHQGFWYAMDTLRDKNHLEALWREGSAPWKIWKDHGHRVQRLNQPTSVEEEWSA
;
A
#
# COMPACT_ATOMS: atom_id res chain seq x y z
N GLY A 1 12.15 4.98 -9.43
CA GLY A 1 11.85 3.93 -8.42
C GLY A 1 10.35 3.73 -8.34
N ARG A 2 9.86 2.53 -8.02
CA ARG A 2 8.42 2.19 -8.11
C ARG A 2 7.52 2.87 -7.06
N PHE A 3 8.09 3.34 -5.96
CA PHE A 3 7.37 3.98 -4.84
C PHE A 3 7.98 5.34 -4.51
N GLY A 4 7.15 6.26 -4.00
CA GLY A 4 7.60 7.56 -3.49
C GLY A 4 8.55 7.38 -2.31
N SER A 5 9.67 8.09 -2.32
CA SER A 5 10.67 8.01 -1.26
C SER A 5 10.58 9.16 -0.27
N LEU A 6 10.83 8.82 0.99
CA LEU A 6 10.81 9.77 2.10
C LEU A 6 12.23 10.27 2.35
N ARG A 7 12.40 11.59 2.49
CA ARG A 7 13.59 12.15 3.12
C ARG A 7 13.29 12.29 4.61
N LEU A 8 14.10 11.60 5.42
CA LEU A 8 13.95 11.54 6.87
C LEU A 8 15.07 12.31 7.56
N ASP A 9 14.70 13.07 8.58
CA ASP A 9 15.58 13.50 9.66
C ASP A 9 15.09 12.85 10.95
N GLN A 10 15.77 11.80 11.40
CA GLN A 10 15.31 10.87 12.44
C GLN A 10 13.92 10.28 12.13
N ASN A 11 12.88 10.72 12.85
CA ASN A 11 11.48 10.30 12.65
C ASN A 11 10.64 11.36 11.93
N LYS A 12 11.21 12.51 11.58
CA LYS A 12 10.51 13.60 10.93
C LYS A 12 10.66 13.48 9.41
N ILE A 13 9.53 13.57 8.70
CA ILE A 13 9.55 13.62 7.23
C ILE A 13 9.81 15.07 6.83
N VAL A 14 10.95 15.31 6.20
CA VAL A 14 11.38 16.66 5.78
C VAL A 14 11.15 16.91 4.28
N GLY A 15 10.63 15.92 3.55
CA GLY A 15 10.19 16.08 2.17
C GLY A 15 10.03 14.75 1.42
N PHE A 16 9.45 14.85 0.22
CA PHE A 16 9.32 13.75 -0.73
C PHE A 16 10.31 13.95 -1.87
N SER A 17 11.00 12.87 -2.28
CA SER A 17 11.94 12.91 -3.40
C SER A 17 11.71 11.74 -4.34
N GLU A 18 11.99 11.93 -5.62
CA GLU A 18 12.03 10.87 -6.61
C GLU A 18 13.41 10.19 -6.56
N LYS A 19 13.45 8.87 -6.31
CA LYS A 19 14.72 8.16 -6.03
C LYS A 19 15.70 8.19 -7.19
N PRO A 20 17.00 8.47 -6.94
CA PRO A 20 18.08 7.81 -7.66
C PRO A 20 18.00 6.30 -7.41
N VAL A 21 18.16 5.50 -8.45
CA VAL A 21 18.04 4.03 -8.37
C VAL A 21 19.13 3.48 -7.43
N GLY A 22 18.75 2.77 -6.35
CA GLY A 22 19.67 1.84 -5.68
C GLY A 22 19.69 1.79 -4.14
N ASP A 23 19.26 2.80 -3.40
CA ASP A 23 19.86 2.99 -2.05
C ASP A 23 19.02 2.59 -0.82
N GLY A 24 18.18 1.55 -0.90
CA GLY A 24 17.57 0.96 0.31
C GLY A 24 16.69 1.88 1.19
N GLY A 25 16.37 3.10 0.76
CA GLY A 25 15.65 4.07 1.59
C GLY A 25 14.19 3.72 1.85
N TRP A 26 13.67 4.19 3.00
CA TRP A 26 12.27 4.08 3.38
C TRP A 26 11.32 4.66 2.34
N ILE A 27 10.14 4.06 2.24
CA ILE A 27 9.06 4.48 1.32
C ILE A 27 7.79 4.74 2.11
N ASN A 28 6.87 5.49 1.52
CA ASN A 28 5.52 5.60 2.06
C ASN A 28 4.76 4.28 1.82
N GLY A 29 4.38 3.59 2.89
CA GLY A 29 3.67 2.31 2.84
C GLY A 29 2.14 2.40 2.81
N GLY A 30 1.57 3.62 2.86
CA GLY A 30 0.13 3.88 2.71
C GLY A 30 -0.71 3.77 3.99
N PHE A 31 -0.15 3.31 5.11
CA PHE A 31 -0.87 3.18 6.38
C PHE A 31 -0.69 4.43 7.24
N PHE A 32 -1.70 5.30 7.27
CA PHE A 32 -1.67 6.56 8.02
C PHE A 32 -2.53 6.51 9.28
N VAL A 33 -2.09 7.25 10.29
CA VAL A 33 -2.90 7.67 11.44
C VAL A 33 -2.97 9.19 11.37
N LEU A 34 -4.17 9.75 11.24
CA LEU A 34 -4.39 11.16 10.90
C LEU A 34 -5.32 11.82 11.92
N SER A 35 -5.03 13.07 12.27
CA SER A 35 -6.04 13.96 12.87
C SER A 35 -7.10 14.28 11.81
N THR A 36 -8.36 14.50 12.21
CA THR A 36 -9.41 14.98 11.31
C THR A 36 -9.09 16.34 10.69
N ASP A 37 -8.21 17.13 11.32
CA ASP A 37 -7.81 18.45 10.82
C ASP A 37 -7.18 18.41 9.42
N VAL A 38 -6.63 17.26 9.00
CA VAL A 38 -6.03 17.11 7.66
C VAL A 38 -7.04 17.31 6.53
N MET A 39 -8.34 17.19 6.81
CA MET A 39 -9.40 17.42 5.84
C MET A 39 -9.38 18.85 5.28
N GLN A 40 -8.83 19.82 6.03
CA GLN A 40 -8.68 21.20 5.54
C GLN A 40 -7.74 21.34 4.33
N TYR A 41 -6.90 20.32 4.08
CA TYR A 41 -6.00 20.28 2.92
C TYR A 41 -6.59 19.55 1.72
N ILE A 42 -7.84 19.05 1.83
CA ILE A 42 -8.55 18.34 0.76
C ILE A 42 -9.66 19.23 0.25
N THR A 43 -9.46 19.78 -0.96
CA THR A 43 -10.39 20.75 -1.54
C THR A 43 -11.57 20.06 -2.23
N ASP A 44 -11.26 19.04 -3.01
CA ASP A 44 -12.20 18.25 -3.81
C ASP A 44 -11.51 16.95 -4.31
N ASP A 45 -12.25 16.16 -5.09
CA ASP A 45 -11.81 14.88 -5.65
C ASP A 45 -10.57 14.97 -6.55
N SER A 46 -10.20 16.16 -7.05
CA SER A 46 -8.95 16.36 -7.79
C SER A 46 -7.72 16.42 -6.89
N THR A 47 -7.91 16.47 -5.57
CA THR A 47 -6.81 16.52 -4.61
C THR A 47 -6.08 15.20 -4.57
N ILE A 48 -4.81 15.22 -4.98
CA ILE A 48 -3.90 14.08 -4.83
C ILE A 48 -3.29 14.16 -3.43
N TRP A 49 -3.66 13.21 -2.55
CA TRP A 49 -3.21 13.15 -1.16
C TRP A 49 -1.68 13.24 -1.02
N GLU A 50 -0.96 12.50 -1.87
CA GLU A 50 0.50 12.41 -1.85
C GLU A 50 1.23 13.66 -2.40
N ARG A 51 0.48 14.67 -2.85
CA ARG A 51 1.02 15.95 -3.33
C ARG A 51 0.84 17.00 -2.25
N TYR A 52 0.03 18.01 -2.55
CA TYR A 52 -0.14 19.19 -1.72
C TYR A 52 -0.39 18.88 -0.22
N PRO A 53 -1.29 17.96 0.17
CA PRO A 53 -1.54 17.68 1.59
C PRO A 53 -0.30 17.15 2.33
N LEU A 54 0.31 16.08 1.84
CA LEU A 54 1.49 15.50 2.50
C LEU A 54 2.72 16.40 2.42
N GLU A 55 2.94 17.08 1.29
CA GLU A 55 4.04 18.04 1.14
C GLU A 55 3.90 19.20 2.12
N HIS A 56 2.68 19.74 2.30
CA HIS A 56 2.41 20.80 3.26
C HIS A 56 2.60 20.33 4.70
N LEU A 57 2.05 19.17 5.07
CA LEU A 57 2.22 18.60 6.41
C LEU A 57 3.70 18.34 6.73
N ALA A 58 4.49 17.86 5.77
CA ALA A 58 5.92 17.68 5.92
C ALA A 58 6.64 19.02 6.14
N ALA A 59 6.36 20.02 5.29
CA ALA A 59 6.96 21.36 5.41
C ALA A 59 6.58 22.06 6.73
N ALA A 60 5.35 21.87 7.20
CA ALA A 60 4.86 22.38 8.49
C ALA A 60 5.40 21.58 9.70
N GLY A 61 6.12 20.47 9.46
CA GLY A 61 6.63 19.60 10.52
C GLY A 61 5.54 18.81 11.26
N GLN A 62 4.37 18.68 10.65
CA GLN A 62 3.21 17.95 11.16
C GLN A 62 3.13 16.51 10.62
N LEU A 63 4.13 16.06 9.85
CA LEU A 63 4.24 14.71 9.33
C LEU A 63 5.41 13.96 9.97
N SER A 64 5.11 12.82 10.59
CA SER A 64 6.11 11.91 11.18
C SER A 64 6.04 10.53 10.54
N ALA A 65 7.16 9.81 10.54
CA ALA A 65 7.26 8.45 10.02
C ALA A 65 7.20 7.41 11.14
N TYR A 66 6.44 6.34 10.90
CA TYR A 66 6.54 5.10 11.68
C TYR A 66 7.30 4.05 10.84
N HIS A 67 8.38 3.51 11.40
CA HIS A 67 9.25 2.54 10.71
C HIS A 67 8.72 1.11 10.88
N HIS A 68 7.98 0.61 9.89
CA HIS A 68 7.55 -0.78 9.85
C HIS A 68 8.64 -1.68 9.26
N GLN A 69 9.28 -2.49 10.11
CA GLN A 69 10.34 -3.43 9.71
C GLN A 69 9.81 -4.82 9.33
N GLY A 70 8.51 -5.06 9.48
CA GLY A 70 7.88 -6.33 9.15
C GLY A 70 7.59 -6.47 7.65
N PHE A 71 6.80 -7.49 7.31
CA PHE A 71 6.38 -7.73 5.94
C PHE A 71 5.52 -6.57 5.42
N TRP A 72 5.86 -6.06 4.23
CA TRP A 72 5.05 -5.14 3.44
C TRP A 72 5.26 -5.44 1.95
N TYR A 73 4.19 -5.42 1.16
CA TYR A 73 4.25 -5.66 -0.28
C TYR A 73 3.05 -4.99 -0.98
N ALA A 74 3.30 -4.24 -2.05
CA ALA A 74 2.26 -3.65 -2.90
C ALA A 74 1.90 -4.57 -4.07
N MET A 75 0.67 -4.50 -4.55
CA MET A 75 0.17 -5.31 -5.66
C MET A 75 -0.21 -4.42 -6.85
N ASP A 76 0.78 -3.96 -7.63
CA ASP A 76 0.49 -3.11 -8.81
C ASP A 76 0.66 -3.84 -10.15
N THR A 77 1.25 -5.04 -10.16
CA THR A 77 1.43 -5.85 -11.37
C THR A 77 0.89 -7.26 -11.19
N LEU A 78 0.64 -7.95 -12.30
CA LEU A 78 0.26 -9.37 -12.30
C LEU A 78 1.31 -10.25 -11.58
N ARG A 79 2.59 -9.89 -11.66
CA ARG A 79 3.66 -10.61 -10.96
C ARG A 79 3.50 -10.52 -9.45
N ASP A 80 3.17 -9.34 -8.93
CA ASP A 80 2.95 -9.14 -7.48
C ASP A 80 1.74 -9.94 -7.00
N LYS A 81 0.65 -9.93 -7.80
CA LYS A 81 -0.53 -10.76 -7.53
C LYS A 81 -0.14 -12.23 -7.40
N ASN A 82 0.57 -12.78 -8.40
CA ASN A 82 0.97 -14.19 -8.39
C ASN A 82 1.83 -14.53 -7.17
N HIS A 83 2.72 -13.61 -6.77
CA HIS A 83 3.53 -13.78 -5.57
C HIS A 83 2.68 -13.81 -4.28
N LEU A 84 1.78 -12.85 -4.11
CA LEU A 84 0.90 -12.79 -2.94
C LEU A 84 -0.08 -13.96 -2.89
N GLU A 85 -0.60 -14.41 -4.03
CA GLU A 85 -1.44 -15.60 -4.11
C GLU A 85 -0.69 -16.87 -3.73
N ALA A 86 0.59 -17.01 -4.09
CA ALA A 86 1.41 -18.14 -3.67
C ALA A 86 1.56 -18.19 -2.15
N LEU A 87 1.93 -17.05 -1.53
CA LEU A 87 2.01 -16.93 -0.07
C LEU A 87 0.68 -17.30 0.62
N TRP A 88 -0.44 -16.88 0.03
CA TRP A 88 -1.76 -17.22 0.55
C TRP A 88 -2.06 -18.72 0.45
N ARG A 89 -1.84 -19.33 -0.73
CA ARG A 89 -2.13 -20.75 -0.99
C ARG A 89 -1.28 -21.70 -0.15
N GLU A 90 -0.04 -21.30 0.13
CA GLU A 90 0.90 -22.06 0.96
C GLU A 90 0.61 -21.90 2.46
N GLY A 91 -0.32 -21.03 2.85
CA GLY A 91 -0.59 -20.72 4.25
C GLY A 91 0.53 -19.93 4.93
N SER A 92 1.42 -19.31 4.15
CA SER A 92 2.60 -18.57 4.60
C SER A 92 2.41 -17.04 4.55
N ALA A 93 1.21 -16.56 4.20
CA ALA A 93 0.86 -15.14 4.11
C ALA A 93 1.07 -14.38 5.45
N PRO A 94 2.12 -13.52 5.56
CA PRO A 94 2.45 -12.88 6.84
C PRO A 94 1.42 -11.84 7.28
N TRP A 95 0.61 -11.32 6.35
CA TRP A 95 -0.48 -10.38 6.66
C TRP A 95 -1.71 -11.06 7.25
N LYS A 96 -1.85 -12.39 7.14
CA LYS A 96 -2.98 -13.14 7.69
C LYS A 96 -2.74 -13.44 9.17
N ILE A 97 -2.97 -12.44 10.02
CA ILE A 97 -2.81 -12.57 11.49
C ILE A 97 -4.07 -13.06 12.21
N TRP A 98 -5.18 -13.21 11.48
CA TRP A 98 -6.45 -13.70 12.03
C TRP A 98 -6.56 -15.22 11.92
N LYS A 99 -7.36 -15.81 12.83
CA LYS A 99 -7.72 -17.23 12.78
C LYS A 99 -8.83 -17.46 11.76
N ASP A 100 -8.82 -18.63 11.13
CA ASP A 100 -9.97 -19.09 10.37
C ASP A 100 -11.09 -19.39 11.36
N HIS A 101 -12.08 -18.49 11.43
CA HIS A 101 -13.30 -18.76 12.18
C HIS A 101 -14.12 -19.72 11.31
N GLY A 102 -14.55 -20.85 11.88
CA GLY A 102 -15.16 -21.98 11.17
C GLY A 102 -16.52 -21.73 10.50
N HIS A 103 -16.67 -20.62 9.79
CA HIS A 103 -17.74 -20.43 8.83
C HIS A 103 -17.34 -21.16 7.55
N ARG A 104 -18.04 -22.26 7.25
CA ARG A 104 -17.96 -22.96 5.96
C ARG A 104 -18.21 -21.97 4.83
N VAL A 105 -17.16 -21.36 4.31
CA VAL A 105 -17.18 -20.83 2.95
C VAL A 105 -17.28 -22.07 2.07
N GLN A 106 -18.49 -22.35 1.57
CA GLN A 106 -18.63 -23.30 0.48
C GLN A 106 -17.68 -22.82 -0.62
N ARG A 107 -16.67 -23.61 -0.96
CA ARG A 107 -15.76 -23.31 -2.06
C ARG A 107 -16.61 -23.02 -3.30
N LEU A 108 -16.69 -21.76 -3.72
CA LEU A 108 -17.08 -21.41 -5.09
C LEU A 108 -15.90 -21.74 -6.02
N ASN A 109 -15.52 -23.02 -6.07
CA ASN A 109 -14.84 -23.59 -7.21
C ASN A 109 -15.92 -24.28 -8.05
N GLN A 110 -16.81 -23.47 -8.63
CA GLN A 110 -17.42 -23.84 -9.89
C GLN A 110 -16.73 -23.00 -10.96
N PRO A 111 -16.22 -23.60 -12.05
CA PRO A 111 -15.73 -22.83 -13.18
C PRO A 111 -16.89 -21.97 -13.69
N THR A 112 -16.73 -20.65 -13.70
CA THR A 112 -17.64 -19.77 -14.43
C THR A 112 -17.46 -20.05 -15.92
N SER A 113 -18.53 -20.46 -16.59
CA SER A 113 -18.62 -20.86 -17.99
C SER A 113 -18.43 -19.70 -18.98
N VAL A 114 -17.30 -18.99 -18.89
CA VAL A 114 -16.98 -17.84 -19.77
C VAL A 114 -15.90 -18.15 -20.81
N GLU A 115 -15.59 -19.44 -21.05
CA GLU A 115 -14.64 -19.86 -22.09
C GLU A 115 -15.30 -20.32 -23.41
N GLU A 116 -16.62 -20.14 -23.61
CA GLU A 116 -17.30 -20.56 -24.86
C GLU A 116 -17.60 -19.44 -25.88
N GLU A 117 -17.26 -18.17 -25.63
CA GLU A 117 -17.64 -17.06 -26.55
C GLU A 117 -16.54 -16.53 -27.49
N TRP A 118 -15.38 -17.17 -27.59
CA TRP A 118 -14.32 -16.74 -28.53
C TRP A 118 -13.87 -17.84 -29.50
N SER A 119 -14.80 -18.58 -30.11
CA SER A 119 -14.50 -19.50 -31.22
C SER A 119 -15.64 -19.62 -32.24
N ALA A 120 -16.05 -18.49 -32.82
CA ALA A 120 -16.78 -18.43 -34.10
C ALA A 120 -16.33 -17.22 -34.92
#